data_AF-A0A3N6FBA8-F1
#
_entry.id   AF-A0A3N6FBA8-F1
#
_cell.length_a   1.000
_cell.length_b   1.000
_cell.length_c   1.000
_cell.angle_alpha   90.00
_cell.angle_beta   90.00
_cell.angle_gamma   90.00
#
_symmetry.space_group_name_H-M   'P 1'
#
loop_
_entity.id
_entity.type
_entity.pdbx_description
1 polymer ?
#
loop_
_entity_poly.entity_id
_entity_poly.type
_entity_poly.pdbx_seq_one_letter_code
_entity_poly.pdbx_strand_id
1 'polypeptide(L)' 'MAVRHKLIARGPSVLWAVLEDESRYADWVVGTLDSAPGNGRWPEFGSSIKYTVLWG' A
#
# COMPACT_ATOMS: atom_id res chain seq x y z
N MET A 1 -4.52 -1.89 -14.40
CA MET A 1 -3.44 -1.62 -13.41
C MET A 1 -2.21 -1.15 -14.16
N ALA A 2 -1.64 -0.01 -13.77
CA ALA A 2 -0.39 0.46 -14.36
C ALA A 2 0.80 -0.14 -13.60
N VAL A 3 1.75 -0.73 -14.31
CA VAL A 3 2.98 -1.28 -13.72
C VAL A 3 4.09 -0.25 -13.85
N ARG A 4 4.71 0.13 -12.73
CA ARG A 4 5.88 1.02 -12.70
C ARG A 4 7.02 0.34 -11.94
N HIS A 5 8.03 -0.14 -12.66
CA HIS A 5 9.24 -0.65 -12.03
C HIS A 5 10.09 0.51 -11.49
N LYS A 6 10.50 0.41 -10.23
CA LYS A 6 11.41 1.35 -9.56
C LYS A 6 12.50 0.56 -8.85
N LEU A 7 13.75 0.98 -9.01
CA LEU A 7 14.85 0.46 -8.23
C LEU A 7 14.87 1.15 -6.87
N ILE A 8 14.87 0.37 -5.79
CA ILE A 8 14.97 0.87 -4.42
C ILE A 8 16.32 0.42 -3.88
N ALA A 9 17.19 1.37 -3.52
CA ALA A 9 18.53 1.09 -2.99
C ALA A 9 18.50 0.68 -1.51
N ARG A 10 17.65 -0.29 -1.17
CA ARG A 10 17.46 -0.87 0.17
C ARG A 10 17.21 -2.37 0.06
N GLY A 11 17.46 -3.08 1.15
CA GLY A 11 17.19 -4.52 1.22
C GLY A 11 15.69 -4.83 1.11
N PRO A 12 15.31 -6.00 0.57
CA PRO A 12 13.91 -6.40 0.43
C PRO A 12 13.11 -6.41 1.73
N SER A 13 13.72 -6.75 2.87
CA SER A 13 13.06 -6.75 4.18
C SER A 13 12.62 -5.35 4.61
N VAL A 14 13.45 -4.34 4.35
CA VAL A 14 13.13 -2.93 4.65
C VAL A 14 11.98 -2.45 3.77
N LEU A 15 11.96 -2.88 2.50
CA LEU A 15 10.84 -2.59 1.61
C LEU A 15 9.57 -3.30 2.10
N TRP A 16 9.65 -4.56 2.50
CA TRP A 16 8.49 -5.31 2.99
C TRP A 16 7.89 -4.71 4.26
N ALA A 17 8.71 -4.29 5.23
CA ALA A 17 8.24 -3.62 6.44
C ALA A 17 7.47 -2.32 6.15
N VAL A 18 7.76 -1.69 5.01
CA VAL A 18 6.98 -0.56 4.50
C VAL A 18 5.69 -1.10 3.88
N LEU A 19 5.78 -1.96 2.86
CA LEU A 19 4.62 -2.45 2.08
C LEU A 19 3.56 -3.22 2.89
N GLU A 20 3.93 -3.85 4.01
CA GLU A 20 3.02 -4.57 4.89
C GLU A 20 2.22 -3.64 5.83
N ASP A 21 2.54 -2.34 5.88
CA ASP A 21 1.80 -1.36 6.65
C ASP A 21 0.63 -0.80 5.84
N GLU A 22 -0.59 -1.29 6.12
CA GLU A 22 -1.81 -0.87 5.43
C GLU A 22 -2.17 0.60 5.62
N SER A 23 -1.72 1.22 6.72
CA SER A 23 -1.99 2.64 7.00
C SER A 23 -1.24 3.58 6.06
N ARG A 24 -0.19 3.07 5.41
CA ARG A 24 0.71 3.84 4.54
C ARG A 24 0.44 3.63 3.05
N TYR A 25 -0.62 2.91 2.70
CA TYR A 25 -0.98 2.71 1.30
C TYR A 25 -1.19 4.04 0.56
N ALA A 26 -1.78 5.04 1.22
CA ALA A 26 -1.94 6.40 0.69
C ALA A 26 -0.62 7.14 0.44
N ASP A 27 0.45 6.80 1.18
CA ASP A 27 1.75 7.46 1.05
C ASP A 27 2.44 7.15 -0.29
N TRP A 28 2.17 5.97 -0.89
CA TRP A 28 2.91 5.52 -2.08
C TRP A 28 2.03 5.31 -3.30
N VAL A 29 0.71 5.17 -3.13
CA VAL A 29 -0.24 5.10 -4.24
C VAL A 29 -0.77 6.50 -4.53
N VAL A 30 -0.25 7.09 -5.61
CA VAL A 30 -0.68 8.41 -6.08
C VAL A 30 -2.18 8.41 -6.36
N GLY A 31 -2.88 9.44 -5.86
CA GLY A 31 -4.32 9.62 -6.03
C GLY A 31 -5.18 9.07 -4.88
N THR A 32 -4.55 8.37 -3.93
CA THR A 32 -5.19 7.97 -2.69
C THR A 32 -5.05 9.09 -1.65
N LEU A 33 -6.17 9.53 -1.07
CA LEU A 33 -6.20 10.54 0.00
C LEU A 33 -5.91 9.93 1.37
N ASP A 34 -6.50 8.78 1.64
CA ASP A 34 -6.43 8.11 2.93
C ASP A 34 -6.56 6.60 2.76
N SER A 35 -5.97 5.86 3.69
CA SER A 35 -6.03 4.41 3.75
C SER A 35 -6.23 3.90 5.17
N ALA A 36 -7.08 2.90 5.31
CA ALA A 36 -7.45 2.31 6.58
C ALA A 36 -7.53 0.78 6.49
N PRO A 37 -7.43 0.08 7.63
CA PRO A 37 -7.63 -1.37 7.68
C PRO A 37 -8.95 -1.80 7.05
N GLY A 38 -8.88 -2.82 6.20
CA GLY A 38 -10.06 -3.43 5.60
C GLY A 38 -10.50 -4.67 6.37
N ASN A 39 -10.72 -5.76 5.65
CA ASN A 39 -11.13 -7.04 6.25
C ASN A 39 -9.91 -7.95 6.44
N GLY A 40 -9.94 -8.77 7.49
CA GLY A 40 -8.85 -9.68 7.81
C GLY A 40 -7.64 -8.98 8.40
N ARG A 41 -6.49 -9.66 8.41
CA ARG A 41 -5.23 -9.12 8.92
C ARG A 41 -4.27 -8.91 7.75
N TRP A 42 -4.14 -7.68 7.28
CA TRP A 42 -3.14 -7.37 6.26
C TRP A 42 -1.72 -7.70 6.78
N PRO A 43 -0.81 -8.27 5.95
CA PRO A 43 -0.93 -8.60 4.53
C PRO A 43 -1.29 -10.09 4.24
N GLU A 44 -2.02 -10.76 5.13
CA GLU A 44 -2.41 -12.17 4.93
C GLU A 44 -3.27 -12.35 3.68
N PHE A 45 -3.21 -13.53 3.07
CA PHE A 45 -4.01 -13.84 1.89
C PHE A 45 -5.51 -13.71 2.19
N GLY A 46 -6.23 -12.98 1.33
CA GLY A 46 -7.66 -12.73 1.47
C GLY A 46 -8.01 -11.51 2.35
N SER A 47 -7.02 -10.85 2.95
CA SER A 47 -7.22 -9.56 3.60
C SER A 47 -7.39 -8.41 2.59
N SER A 48 -7.85 -7.25 3.06
CA SER A 48 -8.05 -6.06 2.22
C SER A 48 -7.67 -4.77 2.93
N ILE A 49 -7.36 -3.74 2.14
CA ILE A 49 -7.19 -2.35 2.58
C ILE A 49 -8.36 -1.53 2.04
N LYS A 50 -8.90 -0.63 2.86
CA LYS A 50 -9.87 0.38 2.41
C LYS A 50 -9.12 1.67 2.11
N TYR A 51 -9.47 2.33 1.02
CA TYR A 51 -8.86 3.61 0.68
C TYR A 51 -9.85 4.53 0.00
N THR A 52 -9.63 5.83 0.15
CA THR A 52 -10.42 6.88 -0.49
C THR A 52 -9.59 7.55 -1.57
N VAL A 53 -10.15 7.65 -2.78
CA VAL A 53 -9.53 8.37 -3.90
C VAL A 53 -10.22 9.71 -4.08
N LEU A 54 -9.44 10.74 -4.37
CA LEU A 54 -9.99 12.03 -4.81
C LEU A 54 -10.18 11.96 -6.33
N TRP A 55 -11.41 12.23 -6.77
CA TRP A 55 -11.74 12.40 -8.17
C TRP A 55 -11.76 13.90 -8.46
N GLY A 56 -11.02 14.33 -9.48
CA GLY A 56 -10.96 15.69 -9.99
C GLY A 56 -10.77 15.68 -11.50
#